data_AF-A0A259PFT9-F1
#
_entry.id   AF-A0A259PFT9-F1
#
_cell.length_a   1.000
_cell.length_b   1.000
_cell.length_c   1.000
_cell.angle_alpha   90.00
_cell.angle_beta   90.00
_cell.angle_gamma   90.00
#
_symmetry.space_group_name_H-M   'P 1'
#
loop_
_entity.id
_entity.type
_entity.pdbx_description
1 polymer ?
#
loop_
_entity_poly.entity_id
_entity_poly.type
_entity_poly.pdbx_seq_one_letter_code
_entity_poly.pdbx_strand_id
1 'polypeptide(L)'
;YLLRHPDGHVTTMPLLALDRWIGFQPWALPIYLSLWVYVSLPPALMSSRSEIVGFGLRIGALCLIGLAVFYLWPTKVPPWSIDLARHPDFAALKGLDAGGNACPSLHVATAVFSAFWLDWMAPGLGFGARMRRLNMLWCLAIAYSTMAVKQHVAVDVFSGAALGAAVAWITRPRGFRRSAASADERAEVIAP
;
A
#
# COMPACT_ATOMS: atom_id res chain seq x y z
N TYR A 1 -16.62 -8.45 -8.87
CA TYR A 1 -17.76 -7.88 -9.61
C TYR A 1 -17.32 -6.64 -10.38
N LEU A 2 -16.94 -5.54 -9.71
CA LEU A 2 -16.51 -4.26 -10.34
C LEU A 2 -15.47 -4.42 -11.46
N LEU A 3 -14.47 -5.29 -11.26
CA LEU A 3 -13.42 -5.55 -12.26
C LEU A 3 -13.92 -6.20 -13.56
N ARG A 4 -14.99 -6.99 -13.49
CA ARG A 4 -15.50 -7.81 -14.60
C ARG A 4 -16.80 -7.25 -15.20
N HIS A 5 -17.47 -6.36 -14.49
CA HIS A 5 -18.73 -5.73 -14.88
C HIS A 5 -18.69 -4.23 -14.53
N PRO A 6 -17.94 -3.42 -15.29
CA PRO A 6 -17.92 -1.97 -15.07
C PRO A 6 -19.26 -1.35 -15.52
N ASP A 7 -19.86 -0.53 -14.67
CA ASP A 7 -21.08 0.23 -14.98
C ASP A 7 -20.72 1.48 -15.79
N GLY A 8 -20.24 1.29 -17.02
CA GLY A 8 -19.97 2.39 -17.96
C GLY A 8 -18.65 2.27 -18.74
N HIS A 9 -18.26 3.37 -19.37
CA HIS A 9 -17.05 3.44 -20.19
C HIS A 9 -15.77 3.33 -19.32
N VAL A 10 -14.93 2.34 -19.63
CA VAL A 10 -13.66 2.14 -18.92
C VAL A 10 -12.59 3.07 -19.48
N THR A 11 -12.13 4.00 -18.65
CA THR A 11 -11.10 4.97 -19.01
C THR A 11 -9.72 4.31 -19.00
N THR A 12 -8.99 4.40 -20.11
CA THR A 12 -7.58 3.95 -20.15
C THR A 12 -6.71 5.02 -19.52
N MET A 13 -5.92 4.65 -18.51
CA MET A 13 -5.05 5.59 -17.80
C MET A 13 -3.91 6.10 -18.70
N PRO A 14 -3.60 7.41 -18.69
CA PRO A 14 -2.56 7.97 -19.55
C PRO A 14 -1.16 7.54 -19.08
N LEU A 15 -0.25 7.38 -20.05
CA LEU A 15 1.16 7.07 -19.79
C LEU A 15 1.97 8.34 -19.57
N LEU A 16 2.72 8.40 -18.47
CA LEU A 16 3.74 9.41 -18.24
C LEU A 16 5.09 8.99 -18.84
N ALA A 17 6.06 9.90 -18.87
CA ALA A 17 7.42 9.59 -19.30
C ALA A 17 8.06 8.48 -18.45
N LEU A 18 7.76 8.47 -17.14
CA LEU A 18 8.25 7.48 -16.20
C LEU A 18 7.84 6.04 -16.59
N ASP A 19 6.62 5.84 -17.11
CA ASP A 19 6.13 4.53 -17.55
C ASP A 19 6.90 3.96 -18.73
N ARG A 20 7.50 4.84 -19.54
CA ARG A 20 8.36 4.46 -20.68
C ARG A 20 9.79 4.17 -20.23
N TRP A 21 10.28 4.84 -19.19
CA TRP A 21 11.61 4.59 -18.63
C TRP A 21 11.66 3.30 -17.81
N ILE A 22 10.59 2.99 -17.08
CA ILE A 22 10.47 1.75 -16.33
C ILE A 22 9.93 0.67 -17.28
N GLY A 23 10.83 -0.08 -17.92
CA GLY A 23 10.46 -1.24 -18.76
C GLY A 23 9.79 -2.37 -17.96
N PHE A 24 9.29 -3.39 -18.66
CA PHE A 24 8.82 -4.62 -18.01
C PHE A 24 10.01 -5.39 -17.41
N GLN A 25 9.94 -5.73 -16.13
CA GLN A 25 11.04 -6.32 -15.39
C GLN A 25 10.54 -7.50 -14.55
N PRO A 26 10.66 -8.75 -15.06
CA PRO A 26 10.13 -9.93 -14.40
C PRO A 26 10.69 -10.16 -12.98
N TRP A 27 11.96 -9.81 -12.77
CA TRP A 27 12.64 -9.97 -11.48
C TRP A 27 12.00 -9.15 -10.34
N ALA A 28 11.19 -8.14 -10.65
CA ALA A 28 10.51 -7.32 -9.65
C ALA A 28 9.28 -8.02 -9.04
N LEU A 29 8.84 -9.15 -9.61
CA LEU A 29 7.66 -9.88 -9.14
C LEU A 29 7.73 -10.30 -7.67
N PRO A 30 8.82 -10.85 -7.12
CA PRO A 30 8.88 -11.18 -5.70
C PRO A 30 8.76 -9.94 -4.80
N ILE A 31 9.27 -8.78 -5.24
CA ILE A 31 9.12 -7.52 -4.51
C ILE A 31 7.66 -7.08 -4.53
N TYR A 32 6.98 -7.20 -5.66
CA TYR A 32 5.54 -6.96 -5.77
C TYR A 32 4.76 -7.89 -4.82
N LEU A 33 5.05 -9.20 -4.85
CA LEU A 33 4.44 -10.21 -3.98
C LEU A 33 4.75 -10.01 -2.48
N SER A 34 5.82 -9.29 -2.15
CA SER A 34 6.11 -8.94 -0.75
C SER A 34 5.08 -8.00 -0.13
N LEU A 35 4.27 -7.31 -0.94
CA LEU A 35 3.21 -6.41 -0.48
C LEU A 35 2.28 -7.07 0.53
N TRP A 36 1.85 -8.31 0.28
CA TRP A 36 0.89 -9.01 1.14
C TRP A 36 1.46 -9.24 2.55
N VAL A 37 2.76 -9.57 2.62
CA VAL A 37 3.49 -9.67 3.88
C VAL A 37 3.60 -8.28 4.52
N TYR A 38 4.03 -7.29 3.74
CA TYR A 38 4.27 -5.92 4.21
C TYR A 38 3.01 -5.25 4.79
N VAL A 39 1.85 -5.43 4.14
CA VAL A 39 0.55 -4.92 4.63
C VAL A 39 0.10 -5.61 5.92
N SER A 40 0.54 -6.85 6.15
CA SER A 40 0.22 -7.63 7.35
C SER A 40 1.14 -7.31 8.53
N LEU A 41 2.27 -6.64 8.32
CA LEU A 41 3.23 -6.33 9.40
C LEU A 41 2.65 -5.42 10.50
N PRO A 42 1.98 -4.29 10.21
CA PRO A 42 1.41 -3.46 11.28
C PRO A 42 0.50 -4.22 12.24
N PRO A 43 -0.56 -4.95 11.80
CA PRO A 43 -1.41 -5.67 12.73
C PRO A 43 -0.71 -6.85 13.41
N ALA A 44 0.30 -7.47 12.76
CA ALA A 44 1.09 -8.53 13.39
C ALA A 44 1.96 -8.03 14.56
N LEU A 45 2.28 -6.73 14.60
CA LEU A 45 3.06 -6.10 15.66
C LEU A 45 2.20 -5.44 16.75
N MET A 46 0.86 -5.45 16.60
CA MET A 46 -0.07 -4.89 17.59
C MET A 46 -0.32 -5.91 18.71
N SER A 47 -0.42 -5.44 19.96
CA SER A 47 -0.57 -6.31 21.13
C SER A 47 -2.00 -6.45 21.62
N SER A 48 -2.92 -5.58 21.17
CA SER A 48 -4.30 -5.58 21.61
C SER A 48 -5.30 -5.77 20.47
N ARG A 49 -6.42 -6.44 20.78
CA ARG A 49 -7.53 -6.61 19.82
C ARG A 49 -8.11 -5.27 19.36
N SER A 50 -8.16 -4.27 20.24
CA SER A 50 -8.67 -2.94 19.91
C SER A 50 -7.79 -2.21 18.89
N GLU A 51 -6.46 -2.36 18.97
CA GLU A 51 -5.53 -1.83 17.97
C GLU A 51 -5.73 -2.52 16.62
N ILE A 52 -5.80 -3.85 16.61
CA ILE A 52 -5.98 -4.65 15.38
C ILE A 52 -7.31 -4.29 14.70
N VAL A 53 -8.41 -4.26 15.46
CA VAL A 53 -9.73 -3.85 14.94
C VAL A 53 -9.69 -2.40 14.45
N GLY A 54 -9.08 -1.50 15.22
CA GLY A 54 -8.92 -0.11 14.83
C GLY A 54 -8.14 0.06 13.52
N PHE A 55 -7.04 -0.66 13.36
CA PHE A 55 -6.28 -0.69 12.10
C PHE A 55 -7.12 -1.25 10.96
N GLY A 56 -7.78 -2.40 11.19
CA GLY A 56 -8.65 -3.06 10.23
C GLY A 56 -9.76 -2.15 9.70
N LEU A 57 -10.42 -1.40 10.58
CA LEU A 57 -11.44 -0.43 10.17
C LEU A 57 -10.88 0.69 9.28
N ARG A 58 -9.66 1.16 9.56
CA ARG A 58 -9.05 2.28 8.82
C ARG A 58 -8.53 1.84 7.45
N ILE A 59 -7.82 0.71 7.39
CA ILE A 59 -7.39 0.15 6.10
C ILE A 59 -8.58 -0.35 5.29
N GLY A 60 -9.63 -0.87 5.95
CA GLY A 60 -10.90 -1.20 5.33
C GLY A 60 -11.57 0.03 4.72
N ALA A 61 -11.61 1.16 5.44
CA ALA A 61 -12.12 2.43 4.90
C ALA A 61 -11.30 2.92 3.69
N LEU A 62 -9.98 2.81 3.72
CA LEU A 62 -9.11 3.10 2.57
C LEU A 62 -9.52 2.26 1.35
N CYS A 63 -9.68 0.95 1.53
CA CYS A 63 -10.11 0.05 0.46
C CYS A 63 -11.50 0.41 -0.06
N LEU A 64 -12.46 0.72 0.82
CA LEU A 64 -13.81 1.14 0.44
C LEU A 64 -13.81 2.45 -0.36
N ILE A 65 -12.96 3.41 -0.01
CA ILE A 65 -12.78 4.65 -0.79
C ILE A 65 -12.26 4.31 -2.19
N GLY A 66 -11.23 3.47 -2.31
CA GLY A 66 -10.72 3.05 -3.61
C GLY A 66 -11.77 2.30 -4.44
N LEU A 67 -12.52 1.38 -3.83
CA LEU A 67 -13.62 0.67 -4.48
C LEU A 67 -14.73 1.62 -4.95
N ALA A 68 -15.07 2.63 -4.16
CA ALA A 68 -16.02 3.67 -4.56
C ALA A 68 -15.52 4.48 -5.75
N VAL A 69 -14.22 4.83 -5.79
CA VAL A 69 -13.62 5.48 -6.95
C VAL A 69 -13.67 4.58 -8.18
N PHE A 70 -13.33 3.29 -8.06
CA PHE A 70 -13.42 2.35 -9.19
C PHE A 70 -14.85 2.18 -9.71
N TYR A 71 -15.83 2.24 -8.83
CA TYR A 71 -17.25 2.18 -9.20
C TYR A 71 -17.67 3.43 -9.97
N LEU A 72 -17.36 4.62 -9.43
CA LEU A 72 -17.75 5.90 -10.03
C LEU A 72 -16.94 6.27 -11.27
N TRP A 73 -15.69 5.79 -11.34
CA TRP A 73 -14.77 6.04 -12.44
C TRP A 73 -13.96 4.78 -12.76
N PRO A 74 -14.53 3.86 -13.57
CA PRO A 74 -13.86 2.65 -13.98
C PRO A 74 -12.63 2.97 -14.84
N THR A 75 -11.46 2.52 -14.40
CA THR A 75 -10.19 2.76 -15.07
C THR A 75 -9.44 1.47 -15.34
N LYS A 76 -8.61 1.45 -16.38
CA LYS A 76 -7.72 0.33 -16.72
C LYS A 76 -6.33 0.80 -17.13
N VAL A 77 -5.35 -0.07 -16.91
CA VAL A 77 -3.98 0.08 -17.39
C VAL A 77 -3.95 -0.15 -18.90
N PRO A 78 -3.19 0.65 -19.67
CA PRO A 78 -2.96 0.41 -21.08
C PRO A 78 -2.40 -0.99 -21.35
N PRO A 79 -2.76 -1.62 -22.49
CA PRO A 79 -2.18 -2.91 -22.83
C PRO A 79 -0.67 -2.78 -23.06
N TRP A 80 0.10 -3.66 -22.41
CA TRP A 80 1.53 -3.81 -22.64
C TRP A 80 1.80 -5.02 -23.52
N SER A 81 2.64 -4.86 -24.55
CA SER A 81 3.08 -5.96 -25.43
C SER A 81 4.10 -6.85 -24.69
N ILE A 82 3.60 -7.72 -23.82
CA ILE A 82 4.38 -8.70 -23.06
C ILE A 82 4.06 -10.09 -23.62
N ASP A 83 5.09 -10.84 -24.02
CA ASP A 83 4.96 -12.24 -24.39
C ASP A 83 4.75 -13.10 -23.12
N LEU A 84 3.48 -13.25 -22.72
CA LEU A 84 3.11 -14.00 -21.52
C LEU A 84 3.46 -15.49 -21.61
N ALA A 85 3.65 -16.05 -22.82
CA ALA A 85 4.07 -17.45 -22.97
C ALA A 85 5.47 -17.69 -22.36
N ARG A 86 6.30 -16.64 -22.27
CA ARG A 86 7.62 -16.68 -21.63
C ARG A 86 7.58 -16.41 -20.13
N HIS A 87 6.39 -16.09 -19.59
CA HIS A 87 6.21 -15.61 -18.22
C HIS A 87 4.93 -16.19 -17.58
N PRO A 88 4.86 -17.51 -17.33
CA PRO A 88 3.65 -18.18 -16.83
C PRO A 88 3.16 -17.62 -15.48
N ASP A 89 4.07 -17.22 -14.59
CA ASP A 89 3.73 -16.61 -13.30
C ASP A 89 2.93 -15.31 -13.46
N PHE A 90 3.20 -14.56 -14.53
CA PHE A 90 2.50 -13.31 -14.84
C PHE A 90 1.12 -13.56 -15.48
N ALA A 91 0.95 -14.70 -16.17
CA ALA A 91 -0.36 -15.12 -16.66
C ALA A 91 -1.30 -15.47 -15.49
N ALA A 92 -0.78 -16.18 -14.49
CA ALA A 92 -1.51 -16.45 -13.25
C ALA A 92 -1.84 -15.15 -12.49
N LEU A 93 -0.86 -14.24 -12.39
CA LEU A 93 -1.07 -12.93 -11.76
C LEU A 93 -2.17 -12.13 -12.45
N LYS A 94 -2.18 -12.05 -13.79
CA LYS A 94 -3.25 -11.36 -14.56
C LYS A 94 -4.64 -11.96 -14.34
N GLY A 95 -4.74 -13.23 -13.98
CA GLY A 95 -6.02 -13.89 -13.67
C GLY A 95 -6.58 -13.49 -12.30
N LEU A 96 -5.70 -13.22 -11.33
CA LEU A 96 -6.04 -12.82 -9.96
C LEU A 96 -6.17 -11.30 -9.80
N ASP A 97 -5.31 -10.57 -10.50
CA ASP A 97 -5.14 -9.12 -10.46
C ASP A 97 -5.12 -8.62 -11.91
N ALA A 98 -6.32 -8.45 -12.47
CA ALA A 98 -6.48 -8.00 -13.85
C ALA A 98 -6.31 -6.48 -13.90
N GLY A 99 -5.72 -5.94 -14.98
CA GLY A 99 -5.40 -4.51 -15.11
C GLY A 99 -6.59 -3.53 -15.21
N GLY A 100 -7.78 -3.90 -14.76
CA GLY A 100 -8.87 -2.95 -14.45
C GLY A 100 -8.77 -2.49 -12.98
N ASN A 101 -9.65 -1.59 -12.55
CA ASN A 101 -9.53 -0.94 -11.23
C ASN A 101 -8.14 -0.29 -11.04
N ALA A 102 -7.67 0.39 -12.09
CA ALA A 102 -6.30 0.87 -12.16
C ALA A 102 -6.02 2.02 -11.19
N CYS A 103 -6.82 3.09 -11.25
CA CYS A 103 -6.57 4.32 -10.51
C CYS A 103 -7.65 4.58 -9.45
N PRO A 104 -7.27 4.81 -8.18
CA PRO A 104 -5.92 4.77 -7.62
C PRO A 104 -5.40 3.34 -7.38
N SER A 105 -4.08 3.13 -7.39
CA SER A 105 -3.52 1.81 -7.08
C SER A 105 -3.72 1.46 -5.59
N LEU A 106 -4.60 0.49 -5.30
CA LEU A 106 -4.82 0.00 -3.93
C LEU A 106 -3.60 -0.74 -3.37
N HIS A 107 -2.79 -1.36 -4.23
CA HIS A 107 -1.51 -1.97 -3.86
C HIS A 107 -0.58 -0.92 -3.23
N VAL A 108 -0.40 0.22 -3.92
CA VAL A 108 0.44 1.31 -3.42
C VAL A 108 -0.21 2.03 -2.25
N ALA A 109 -1.53 2.24 -2.28
CA ALA A 109 -2.24 2.91 -1.19
C ALA A 109 -2.09 2.15 0.14
N THR A 110 -2.28 0.83 0.11
CA THR A 110 -2.11 -0.03 1.30
C THR A 110 -0.65 -0.14 1.73
N ALA A 111 0.31 -0.19 0.80
CA ALA A 111 1.74 -0.15 1.14
C ALA A 111 2.10 1.16 1.87
N VAL A 112 1.74 2.31 1.31
CA VAL A 112 2.01 3.62 1.92
C VAL A 112 1.33 3.73 3.27
N PHE A 113 0.06 3.33 3.37
CA PHE A 113 -0.66 3.32 4.64
C PHE A 113 0.07 2.48 5.71
N SER A 114 0.49 1.26 5.37
CA SER A 114 1.27 0.41 6.27
C SER A 114 2.63 1.00 6.63
N ALA A 115 3.31 1.68 5.69
CA ALA A 115 4.57 2.36 5.95
C ALA A 115 4.43 3.45 7.03
N PHE A 116 3.36 4.26 6.98
CA PHE A 116 3.06 5.25 8.01
C PHE A 116 2.81 4.60 9.38
N TRP A 117 2.06 3.50 9.41
CA TRP A 117 1.79 2.79 10.66
C TRP A 117 3.06 2.19 11.29
N LEU A 118 3.87 1.51 10.49
CA LEU A 118 5.16 0.99 10.95
C LEU A 118 6.07 2.11 11.46
N ASP A 119 6.06 3.27 10.80
CA ASP A 119 6.82 4.44 11.24
C ASP A 119 6.33 5.01 12.58
N TRP A 120 5.01 5.07 12.79
CA TRP A 120 4.43 5.52 14.06
C TRP A 120 4.59 4.52 15.20
N MET A 121 4.61 3.23 14.89
CA MET A 121 4.88 2.16 15.85
C MET A 121 6.36 2.08 16.24
N ALA A 122 7.26 2.56 15.37
CA ALA A 122 8.70 2.38 15.53
C ALA A 122 9.25 2.77 16.91
N PRO A 123 8.90 3.93 17.51
CA PRO A 123 9.40 4.29 18.84
C PRO A 123 9.00 3.30 19.94
N GLY A 124 7.74 2.82 19.91
CA GLY A 124 7.23 1.86 20.89
C GLY A 124 7.81 0.45 20.73
N LEU A 125 8.31 0.13 19.54
CA LEU A 125 8.96 -1.15 19.22
C LEU A 125 10.50 -1.10 19.38
N GLY A 126 11.07 0.03 19.80
CA GLY A 126 12.53 0.21 19.87
C GLY A 126 13.21 0.27 18.48
N PHE A 127 12.45 0.51 17.41
CA PHE A 127 12.98 0.60 16.05
C PHE A 127 13.63 1.95 15.80
N GLY A 128 14.96 1.96 15.72
CA GLY A 128 15.75 3.15 15.41
C GLY A 128 15.67 3.58 13.94
N ALA A 129 16.43 4.63 13.60
CA ALA A 129 16.42 5.25 12.27
C ALA A 129 16.75 4.28 11.12
N ARG A 130 17.53 3.22 11.36
CA ARG A 130 17.82 2.18 10.36
C ARG A 130 16.57 1.44 9.92
N MET A 131 15.74 0.98 10.84
CA MET A 131 14.50 0.26 10.53
C MET A 131 13.48 1.17 9.84
N ARG A 132 13.39 2.44 10.26
CA ARG A 132 12.53 3.43 9.60
C ARG A 132 12.95 3.68 8.14
N ARG A 133 14.25 3.75 7.87
CA ARG A 133 14.76 3.83 6.49
C ARG A 133 14.47 2.58 5.68
N LEU A 134 14.65 1.39 6.26
CA LEU A 134 14.30 0.14 5.58
C LEU A 134 12.81 0.07 5.25
N ASN A 135 11.94 0.49 6.18
CA ASN A 135 10.51 0.61 5.96
C ASN A 135 10.18 1.50 4.77
N MET A 136 10.77 2.71 4.73
CA MET A 136 10.59 3.64 3.60
C MET A 136 11.10 3.06 2.28
N LEU A 137 12.30 2.46 2.27
CA LEU A 137 12.88 1.84 1.07
C LEU A 137 12.04 0.67 0.58
N TRP A 138 11.47 -0.14 1.48
CA TRP A 138 10.63 -1.27 1.10
C TRP A 138 9.30 -0.81 0.50
N CYS A 139 8.67 0.22 1.09
CA CYS A 139 7.48 0.85 0.51
C CYS A 139 7.75 1.40 -0.90
N LEU A 140 8.89 2.08 -1.10
CA LEU A 140 9.30 2.58 -2.42
C LEU A 140 9.58 1.44 -3.40
N ALA A 141 10.21 0.35 -2.94
CA ALA A 141 10.47 -0.83 -3.75
C ALA A 141 9.18 -1.52 -4.22
N ILE A 142 8.15 -1.57 -3.35
CA ILE A 142 6.82 -2.06 -3.72
C ILE A 142 6.18 -1.15 -4.77
N ALA A 143 6.18 0.17 -4.56
CA ALA A 143 5.60 1.11 -5.55
C ALA A 143 6.30 1.02 -6.91
N TYR A 144 7.63 0.91 -6.90
CA TYR A 144 8.43 0.66 -8.10
C TYR A 144 8.06 -0.68 -8.75
N SER A 145 8.02 -1.76 -7.98
CA SER A 145 7.77 -3.09 -8.52
C SER A 145 6.39 -3.17 -9.16
N THR A 146 5.38 -2.50 -8.59
CA THR A 146 4.03 -2.37 -9.18
C THR A 146 4.08 -1.84 -10.62
N MET A 147 4.93 -0.83 -10.89
CA MET A 147 5.13 -0.31 -12.25
C MET A 147 5.97 -1.26 -13.11
N ALA A 148 7.04 -1.82 -12.53
CA ALA A 148 8.00 -2.66 -13.22
C ALA A 148 7.39 -4.00 -13.68
N VAL A 149 6.44 -4.54 -12.92
CA VAL A 149 5.63 -5.71 -13.33
C VAL A 149 4.44 -5.35 -14.22
N LYS A 150 4.28 -4.06 -14.55
CA LYS A 150 3.23 -3.52 -15.43
C LYS A 150 1.80 -3.76 -14.91
N GLN A 151 1.67 -3.81 -13.59
CA GLN A 151 0.36 -3.89 -12.91
C GLN A 151 -0.31 -2.52 -12.81
N HIS A 152 0.46 -1.44 -12.70
CA HIS A 152 -0.07 -0.07 -12.69
C HIS A 152 0.84 0.90 -13.45
N VAL A 153 0.27 2.01 -13.91
CA VAL A 153 1.03 3.14 -14.45
C VAL A 153 1.34 4.17 -13.36
N ALA A 154 2.23 5.11 -13.64
CA ALA A 154 2.70 6.13 -12.70
C ALA A 154 1.53 6.94 -12.08
N VAL A 155 0.52 7.28 -12.88
CA VAL A 155 -0.66 8.03 -12.40
C VAL A 155 -1.40 7.26 -11.32
N ASP A 156 -1.60 5.96 -11.52
CA ASP A 156 -2.26 5.09 -10.55
C ASP A 156 -1.45 5.01 -9.25
N VAL A 157 -0.12 4.87 -9.38
CA VAL A 157 0.83 4.75 -8.28
C VAL A 157 0.85 6.04 -7.45
N PHE A 158 0.94 7.21 -8.09
CA PHE A 158 0.92 8.49 -7.39
C PHE A 158 -0.43 8.74 -6.72
N SER A 159 -1.54 8.41 -7.40
CA SER A 159 -2.89 8.55 -6.83
C SER A 159 -3.10 7.59 -5.64
N GLY A 160 -2.58 6.36 -5.74
CA GLY A 160 -2.55 5.39 -4.65
C GLY A 160 -1.74 5.87 -3.45
N ALA A 161 -0.53 6.38 -3.69
CA ALA A 161 0.31 6.94 -2.65
C ALA A 161 -0.36 8.14 -1.94
N ALA A 162 -0.99 9.03 -2.71
CA ALA A 162 -1.73 10.16 -2.16
C ALA A 162 -2.92 9.69 -1.30
N LEU A 163 -3.72 8.74 -1.79
CA LEU A 163 -4.82 8.15 -1.02
C LEU A 163 -4.33 7.51 0.28
N GLY A 164 -3.30 6.67 0.20
CA GLY A 164 -2.73 5.98 1.36
C GLY A 164 -2.20 6.95 2.42
N ALA A 165 -1.44 7.96 1.99
CA ALA A 165 -0.92 8.99 2.88
C ALA A 165 -2.04 9.84 3.51
N ALA A 166 -3.04 10.26 2.72
CA ALA A 166 -4.16 11.05 3.21
C ALA A 166 -4.99 10.29 4.26
N VAL A 167 -5.37 9.04 3.98
CA VAL A 167 -6.16 8.23 4.92
C VAL A 167 -5.33 7.91 6.16
N ALA A 168 -4.04 7.58 6.03
CA ALA A 168 -3.16 7.42 7.18
C ALA A 168 -3.18 8.67 8.06
N TRP A 169 -2.89 9.84 7.47
CA TRP A 169 -2.82 11.10 8.19
C TRP A 169 -4.12 11.47 8.91
N ILE A 170 -5.26 11.38 8.21
CA ILE A 170 -6.58 11.70 8.76
C ILE A 170 -6.96 10.74 9.91
N THR A 171 -6.59 9.47 9.78
CA THR A 171 -6.99 8.43 10.75
C THR A 171 -5.93 8.14 11.81
N ARG A 172 -4.86 8.95 11.86
CA ARG A 172 -3.71 8.77 12.77
C ARG A 172 -4.17 8.57 14.21
N PRO A 173 -3.74 7.49 14.89
CA PRO A 173 -4.07 7.28 16.30
C PRO A 173 -3.48 8.39 17.17
N ARG A 174 -4.31 9.00 18.02
CA ARG A 174 -3.88 10.07 18.96
C ARG A 174 -3.00 9.56 20.11
N GLY A 175 -2.95 8.23 20.32
CA GLY A 175 -2.32 7.59 21.48
C GLY A 175 -0.82 7.27 21.38
N PHE A 176 -0.23 7.19 20.18
CA PHE A 176 1.18 6.75 20.02
C PHE A 176 2.22 7.69 20.66
N ARG A 177 1.87 8.95 20.97
CA ARG A 177 2.77 9.93 21.61
C ARG A 177 2.69 9.97 23.14
N ARG A 178 1.77 9.24 23.80
CA ARG A 178 1.56 9.36 25.27
C ARG A 178 2.23 8.29 26.13
N SER A 179 2.63 7.15 25.57
CA SER A 179 3.13 6.04 26.39
C SER A 179 4.55 6.23 26.92
N ALA A 180 5.34 7.14 26.35
CA ALA A 180 6.68 7.46 26.85
C ALA A 180 6.63 8.39 28.09
N ALA A 181 5.70 9.35 28.12
CA ALA A 181 5.56 10.29 29.24
C ALA A 181 4.97 9.62 30.50
N SER A 182 4.04 8.66 30.34
CA SER A 182 3.42 7.97 31.49
C SER A 182 4.30 6.89 32.12
N ALA A 183 5.35 6.45 31.44
CA ALA A 183 6.33 5.50 31.99
C ALA A 183 7.35 6.23 32.89
N ASP A 184 7.75 7.44 32.50
CA ASP A 184 8.63 8.32 33.28
C ASP A 184 7.94 8.81 34.56
N GLU A 185 6.68 9.26 34.45
CA GLU A 185 5.89 9.76 35.58
C GLU A 185 5.56 8.67 36.62
N ARG A 186 5.45 7.39 36.20
CA ARG A 186 5.30 6.26 37.12
C ARG A 186 6.60 5.79 37.77
N ALA A 187 7.74 6.05 37.13
CA ALA A 187 9.05 5.77 37.71
C ALA A 187 9.42 6.82 38.78
N GLU A 188 9.04 8.08 38.56
CA GLU A 188 9.32 9.18 39.47
C GLU A 188 8.48 9.12 40.76
N VAL A 189 7.24 8.61 40.69
CA VAL A 189 6.34 8.43 41.86
C VAL A 189 6.73 7.23 42.75
N ILE A 190 7.61 6.34 42.28
CA ILE A 190 8.04 5.12 43.01
C ILE A 190 9.49 5.25 43.54
N ALA A 191 10.20 6.34 43.22
CA ALA A 191 11.51 6.62 43.81
C ALA A 191 11.35 7.14 45.27
N PRO A 192 12.04 6.53 46.26
CA PRO A 192 11.88 6.85 47.68
C PRO A 192 12.47 8.20 48.10
#